data_AF-A0A1I2N0U3-F1
#
_entry.id   AF-A0A1I2N0U3-F1
#
_cell.length_a   1.000
_cell.length_b   1.000
_cell.length_c   1.000
_cell.angle_alpha   90.00
_cell.angle_beta   90.00
_cell.angle_gamma   90.00
#
_symmetry.space_group_name_H-M   'P 1'
#
loop_
_entity.id
_entity.type
_entity.pdbx_description
1 polymer ?
#
loop_
_entity_poly.entity_id
_entity_poly.type
_entity_poly.pdbx_seq_one_letter_code
_entity_poly.pdbx_strand_id
1 'polypeptide(L)'
;MLRMTQQLLDLTKEIQASAESETWDNVAKLQISRENLIKKIEQLPTPEDEKTSLAIEALIIEIQKVDAQIMPKVAEQMRALNENRKQTNQGKKMTKAYQSTR
;
A
#
# COMPACT_ATOMS: atom_id res chain seq x y z
N MET A 1 9.38 -15.79 14.13
CA MET A 1 9.60 -14.84 13.01
C MET A 1 9.04 -15.37 11.69
N LEU A 2 9.52 -16.52 11.18
CA LEU A 2 9.12 -17.10 9.88
C LEU A 2 7.62 -17.07 9.57
N ARG A 3 6.77 -17.59 10.47
CA ARG A 3 5.30 -17.58 10.28
C ARG A 3 4.74 -16.17 10.09
N MET A 4 5.26 -15.19 10.82
CA MET A 4 4.79 -13.81 10.71
C MET A 4 5.30 -13.15 9.43
N THR A 5 6.51 -13.48 8.98
CA THR A 5 7.02 -13.06 7.67
C THR A 5 6.17 -13.67 6.53
N GLN A 6 5.71 -14.92 6.68
CA GLN A 6 4.76 -15.51 5.72
C GLN A 6 3.43 -14.75 5.70
N GLN A 7 2.86 -14.43 6.87
CA GLN A 7 1.65 -13.61 6.97
C GLN A 7 1.85 -12.22 6.35
N LEU A 8 3.05 -11.66 6.45
CA LEU A 8 3.40 -10.39 5.81
C LEU A 8 3.39 -10.50 4.29
N LEU A 9 3.91 -11.60 3.72
CA LEU A 9 3.81 -11.88 2.29
C LEU A 9 2.35 -12.04 1.84
N ASP A 10 1.56 -12.82 2.57
CA ASP A 10 0.15 -13.05 2.23
C ASP A 10 -0.63 -11.73 2.21
N LEU A 11 -0.41 -10.87 3.22
CA LEU A 11 -1.00 -9.55 3.29
C LEU A 11 -0.52 -8.62 2.16
N THR A 12 0.75 -8.74 1.76
CA THR A 12 1.30 -7.95 0.64
C THR A 12 0.65 -8.34 -0.70
N LYS A 13 0.37 -9.64 -0.89
CA LYS A 13 -0.41 -10.13 -2.05
C LYS A 13 -1.88 -9.70 -2.00
N GLU A 14 -2.49 -9.63 -0.82
CA GLU A 14 -3.85 -9.12 -0.66
C GLU A 14 -3.95 -7.63 -0.99
N ILE A 15 -2.93 -6.84 -0.63
CA ILE A 15 -2.80 -5.44 -1.03
C ILE A 15 -2.70 -5.32 -2.55
N GLN A 16 -1.88 -6.18 -3.19
CA GLN A 16 -1.79 -6.24 -4.65
C GLN A 16 -3.16 -6.46 -5.29
N ALA A 17 -3.86 -7.51 -4.87
CA ALA A 17 -5.17 -7.87 -5.41
C ALA A 17 -6.21 -6.75 -5.20
N SER A 18 -6.17 -6.09 -4.04
CA SER A 18 -7.06 -4.95 -3.74
C SER A 18 -6.76 -3.74 -4.62
N ALA A 19 -5.47 -3.45 -4.88
CA ALA A 19 -5.04 -2.38 -5.77
C ALA A 19 -5.38 -2.68 -7.24
N GLU A 20 -5.27 -3.94 -7.67
CA GLU A 20 -5.70 -4.40 -9.00
C GLU A 20 -7.21 -4.31 -9.19
N SER A 21 -7.98 -4.50 -8.12
CA SER A 21 -9.44 -4.36 -8.10
C SER A 21 -9.93 -2.94 -7.79
N GLU A 22 -9.02 -1.95 -7.74
CA GLU A 22 -9.31 -0.53 -7.44
C GLU A 22 -10.04 -0.29 -6.10
N THR A 23 -9.95 -1.21 -5.16
CA THR A 23 -10.57 -1.11 -3.82
C THR A 23 -9.65 -0.37 -2.86
N TRP A 24 -9.40 0.91 -3.16
CA TRP A 24 -8.38 1.73 -2.48
C TRP A 24 -8.62 1.94 -0.98
N ASP A 25 -9.88 1.97 -0.54
CA ASP A 25 -10.21 2.01 0.90
C ASP A 25 -9.75 0.73 1.63
N ASN A 26 -9.80 -0.41 0.94
CA ASN A 26 -9.30 -1.68 1.48
C ASN A 26 -7.77 -1.70 1.50
N VAL A 27 -7.12 -1.22 0.42
CA VAL A 27 -5.66 -1.05 0.35
C VAL A 27 -5.14 -0.27 1.55
N ALA A 28 -5.78 0.85 1.91
CA ALA A 28 -5.39 1.65 3.07
C ALA A 28 -5.48 0.88 4.41
N LYS A 29 -6.56 0.12 4.61
CA LYS A 29 -6.74 -0.72 5.83
C LYS A 29 -5.69 -1.82 5.90
N LEU A 30 -5.43 -2.50 4.79
CA LEU A 30 -4.43 -3.57 4.71
C LEU A 30 -3.01 -3.05 4.95
N GLN A 31 -2.66 -1.85 4.47
CA GLN A 31 -1.38 -1.21 4.75
C GLN A 31 -1.17 -0.94 6.25
N ILE A 32 -2.20 -0.47 6.96
CA ILE A 32 -2.13 -0.29 8.42
C ILE A 32 -1.86 -1.63 9.12
N SER A 33 -2.56 -2.69 8.72
CA SER A 33 -2.31 -4.05 9.22
C SER A 33 -0.89 -4.53 8.93
N ARG A 34 -0.36 -4.18 7.76
CA ARG A 34 0.98 -4.53 7.30
C ARG A 34 2.06 -3.85 8.14
N GLU A 35 1.95 -2.54 8.35
CA GLU A 35 2.86 -1.78 9.20
C GLU A 35 2.88 -2.32 10.63
N ASN A 36 1.71 -2.64 11.19
CA ASN A 36 1.61 -3.23 12.52
C ASN A 36 2.28 -4.61 12.60
N LEU A 37 2.18 -5.41 11.53
CA LEU A 37 2.83 -6.72 11.47
C LEU A 37 4.35 -6.59 11.35
N ILE A 38 4.86 -5.65 10.54
CA ILE A 38 6.30 -5.34 10.43
C ILE A 38 6.87 -4.97 11.79
N LYS A 39 6.24 -4.01 12.50
CA LYS A 39 6.68 -3.61 13.85
C LYS A 39 6.74 -4.78 14.83
N LYS A 40 5.81 -5.73 14.74
CA LYS A 40 5.83 -6.94 15.57
C LYS A 40 6.96 -7.89 15.18
N ILE A 41 7.25 -8.04 13.89
CA ILE A 41 8.34 -8.88 13.39
C ILE A 41 9.70 -8.33 13.84
N GLU A 42 9.90 -7.01 13.77
CA GLU A 42 11.13 -6.32 14.18
C GLU A 42 11.46 -6.51 15.67
N GLN A 43 10.46 -6.78 16.51
CA GLN A 43 10.62 -7.04 17.94
C GLN A 43 10.98 -8.50 18.26
N LEU A 44 10.91 -9.40 17.28
CA LEU A 44 11.23 -10.81 17.50
C LEU A 44 12.74 -11.03 17.46
N PRO A 45 13.25 -12.00 18.23
CA PRO A 45 14.65 -12.39 18.13
C PRO A 45 14.96 -12.89 16.72
N THR A 46 16.14 -12.53 16.23
CA THR A 46 16.71 -13.05 14.98
C THR A 46 16.83 -14.58 15.09
N PRO A 47 16.42 -15.36 14.08
CA PRO A 47 16.59 -16.80 14.10
C PRO A 47 18.07 -17.17 14.14
N GLU A 48 18.44 -18.07 15.04
CA GLU A 48 19.81 -18.58 15.16
C GLU A 48 20.11 -19.67 14.14
N ASP A 49 19.08 -20.31 13.57
CA ASP A 49 19.23 -21.37 12.59
C ASP A 49 19.27 -20.83 11.16
N GLU A 50 20.28 -21.25 10.41
CA GLU A 50 20.53 -20.83 9.03
C GLU A 50 19.35 -21.12 8.11
N LYS A 51 18.71 -22.29 8.28
CA LYS A 51 17.58 -22.72 7.45
C LYS A 51 16.40 -21.75 7.56
N THR A 52 16.04 -21.33 8.77
CA THR A 52 14.94 -20.38 9.00
C THR A 52 15.32 -18.99 8.54
N SER A 53 16.57 -18.55 8.75
CA SER A 53 17.05 -17.26 8.25
C SER A 53 16.97 -17.19 6.72
N LEU A 54 17.43 -18.22 6.00
CA LEU A 54 17.31 -18.30 4.53
C LEU A 54 15.86 -18.30 4.06
N ALA A 55 14.97 -19.01 4.76
CA ALA A 55 13.55 -19.03 4.44
C ALA A 55 12.90 -17.64 4.63
N ILE A 56 13.29 -16.91 5.69
CA ILE A 56 12.82 -15.54 5.93
C ILE A 56 13.36 -14.59 4.87
N GLU A 57 14.62 -14.70 4.49
CA GLU A 57 15.23 -13.88 3.44
C GLU A 57 14.51 -14.08 2.10
N ALA A 58 14.23 -15.33 1.72
CA ALA A 58 13.46 -15.64 0.51
C ALA A 58 12.06 -14.99 0.54
N LEU A 59 11.38 -14.99 1.68
CA LEU A 59 10.09 -14.33 1.83
C LEU A 59 10.19 -12.80 1.73
N ILE A 60 11.24 -12.19 2.30
CA ILE A 60 11.48 -10.75 2.21
C ILE A 60 11.72 -10.34 0.75
N ILE A 61 12.53 -11.09 0.02
CA ILE A 61 12.78 -10.86 -1.42
C ILE A 61 11.45 -10.93 -2.20
N GLU A 62 10.60 -11.90 -1.89
CA GLU A 62 9.31 -12.03 -2.56
C GLU A 62 8.36 -10.86 -2.23
N ILE A 63 8.32 -10.42 -0.98
CA ILE A 63 7.58 -9.22 -0.57
C ILE A 63 8.04 -8.00 -1.37
N GLN A 64 9.35 -7.79 -1.49
CA GLN A 64 9.92 -6.66 -2.24
C GLN A 64 9.56 -6.70 -3.73
N LYS A 65 9.53 -7.89 -4.33
CA LYS A 65 9.08 -8.04 -5.73
C LYS A 65 7.62 -7.65 -5.90
N VAL A 66 6.75 -8.11 -5.00
CA VAL A 66 5.32 -7.77 -5.05
C VAL A 66 5.13 -6.26 -4.85
N ASP A 67 5.81 -5.65 -3.89
CA ASP A 67 5.75 -4.19 -3.69
C ASP A 67 6.17 -3.43 -4.95
N ALA A 68 7.26 -3.84 -5.60
CA ALA A 68 7.74 -3.21 -6.83
C ALA A 68 6.72 -3.25 -7.96
N GLN A 69 5.87 -4.29 -8.01
CA GLN A 69 4.78 -4.39 -9.00
C GLN A 69 3.60 -3.46 -8.67
N ILE A 70 3.34 -3.19 -7.40
CA ILE A 70 2.21 -2.36 -6.95
C ILE A 70 2.53 -0.87 -7.05
N MET A 71 3.78 -0.46 -6.79
CA MET A 71 4.19 0.95 -6.71
C MET A 71 3.75 1.82 -7.91
N PRO A 72 3.84 1.38 -9.17
CA PRO A 72 3.33 2.15 -10.31
C PRO A 72 1.84 2.46 -10.22
N LYS A 73 1.00 1.50 -9.80
CA LYS A 73 -0.46 1.67 -9.66
C LYS A 73 -0.79 2.66 -8.56
N VAL A 74 -0.06 2.61 -7.44
CA VAL A 74 -0.22 3.59 -6.35
C VAL A 74 0.13 5.00 -6.83
N ALA A 75 1.22 5.13 -7.60
CA ALA A 75 1.62 6.43 -8.16
C ALA A 75 0.59 6.98 -9.15
N GLU A 76 0.01 6.12 -9.99
CA GLU A 76 -1.07 6.46 -10.91
C GLU A 76 -2.31 6.95 -10.17
N GLN A 77 -2.76 6.21 -9.16
CA GLN A 77 -3.92 6.61 -8.35
C GLN A 77 -3.70 7.95 -7.64
N MET A 78 -2.50 8.21 -7.13
CA MET A 78 -2.15 9.50 -6.54
C MET A 78 -2.23 10.65 -7.54
N ARG A 79 -1.87 10.43 -8.80
CA ARG A 79 -2.03 11.43 -9.87
C ARG A 79 -3.51 11.68 -10.16
N ALA A 80 -4.30 10.62 -10.33
CA ALA A 80 -5.74 10.71 -10.59
C ALA A 80 -6.48 11.49 -9.49
N LEU A 81 -6.18 11.21 -8.21
CA LEU A 81 -6.76 11.96 -7.08
C LEU A 81 -6.40 13.44 -7.10
N ASN A 82 -5.15 13.79 -7.46
CA ASN A 82 -4.71 15.17 -7.56
C ASN A 82 -5.39 15.91 -8.73
N GLU A 83 -5.58 15.25 -9.86
CA GLU A 83 -6.29 15.81 -11.02
C GLU A 83 -7.76 16.06 -10.70
N ASN A 84 -8.45 15.08 -10.09
CA ASN A 84 -9.84 15.22 -9.65
C ASN A 84 -10.02 16.40 -8.68
N ARG A 85 -9.07 16.59 -7.74
CA ARG A 85 -9.06 17.75 -6.83
C ARG A 85 -8.89 19.07 -7.58
N LYS A 86 -7.97 19.14 -8.56
CA LYS A 86 -7.77 20.35 -9.37
C LYS A 86 -9.03 20.71 -10.16
N GLN A 87 -9.66 19.75 -10.82
CA GLN A 87 -10.89 19.96 -11.58
C GLN A 87 -12.04 20.42 -10.68
N THR A 88 -12.22 19.77 -9.53
CA THR A 88 -13.25 20.16 -8.54
C THR A 88 -13.04 21.60 -8.05
N ASN A 89 -11.79 21.99 -7.77
CA ASN A 89 -11.48 23.34 -7.32
C ASN A 89 -11.68 24.40 -8.42
N GLN A 90 -11.37 24.07 -9.68
CA GLN A 90 -11.66 24.93 -10.83
C GLN A 90 -13.16 25.13 -11.02
N GLY A 91 -13.95 24.04 -10.95
CA GLY A 91 -15.41 24.10 -11.01
C GLY A 91 -15.99 25.01 -9.91
N LYS A 92 -15.55 24.83 -8.64
CA LYS A 92 -15.97 25.70 -7.53
C LYS A 92 -15.62 27.17 -7.74
N LYS A 93 -14.43 27.47 -8.28
CA LYS A 93 -14.03 28.86 -8.61
C LYS A 93 -14.91 29.47 -9.70
N MET A 94 -15.22 28.70 -10.75
CA MET A 94 -16.13 29.14 -11.82
C MET A 94 -17.53 29.41 -11.26
N THR A 95 -18.13 28.46 -10.53
CA THR A 95 -19.46 28.64 -9.93
C THR A 95 -19.54 29.86 -9.03
N LYS A 96 -18.50 30.11 -8.22
CA LYS A 96 -18.42 31.31 -7.37
C LYS A 96 -18.32 32.60 -8.18
N ALA A 97 -17.57 32.61 -9.29
CA ALA A 97 -17.48 33.77 -10.18
C ALA A 97 -18.84 34.06 -10.84
N TYR A 98 -19.55 33.05 -11.35
CA TYR A 98 -20.88 33.23 -11.95
C TYR A 98 -21.95 33.68 -10.96
N GLN A 99 -21.88 33.25 -9.70
CA GLN A 99 -22.78 33.72 -8.64
C GLN A 99 -22.48 35.16 -8.17
N SER A 100 -21.23 35.59 -8.28
CA SER A 100 -20.80 36.94 -7.88
C SER A 100 -21.03 38.01 -8.95
N THR A 101 -21.50 37.63 -10.15
CA THR A 101 -21.73 38.55 -11.29
C THR A 101 -23.24 38.79 -11.55
N ARG A 102 -24.11 38.39 -10.61
CA ARG A 102 -25.54 38.73 -10.55
C ARG A 102 -25.78 39.61 -9.33
#